data_AF-A0A7J4XM24-F1
#
_entry.id   AF-A0A7J4XM24-F1
#
_cell.length_a   1.000
_cell.length_b   1.000
_cell.length_c   1.000
_cell.angle_alpha   90.00
_cell.angle_beta   90.00
_cell.angle_gamma   90.00
#
_symmetry.space_group_name_H-M   'P 1'
#
loop_
_entity.id
_entity.type
_entity.pdbx_description
1 polymer ?
#
loop_
_entity_poly.entity_id
_entity_poly.type
_entity_poly.pdbx_seq_one_letter_code
_entity_poly.pdbx_strand_id
1 'polypeptide(L)'
;MTYQEQHKALENRIISSLCEIKKYPCELLPHTVFVEEVGEDCGPVYNKYSLISINQNEKTCMLKSSHSKEESEFYLSSINIDWLITVWNRCQELMSESGKLREHAVCYLLEHTNAEPDYIAEYVDKNWRLSFPDEANLATFNECRKQVDCSLETCLRNLLEVALVGVSGFKQSVMFRDCSEALKNMPMVKEMKVFLYSIYKFERNASNEDILKAWDENDDSIEVYTIDELAAILNDGDSGFSNHWVRVINV
;
A
#
# COMPACT_ATOMS: atom_id res chain seq x y z
N MET A 1 15.95 5.47 -15.21
CA MET A 1 15.67 4.07 -15.59
C MET A 1 15.32 4.07 -17.06
N THR A 2 16.02 3.29 -17.88
CA THR A 2 15.75 3.15 -19.31
C THR A 2 14.54 2.24 -19.53
N TYR A 3 13.94 2.26 -20.72
CA TYR A 3 12.84 1.35 -21.05
C TYR A 3 13.24 -0.13 -20.97
N GLN A 4 14.49 -0.45 -21.32
CA GLN A 4 15.02 -1.81 -21.20
C GLN A 4 15.13 -2.25 -19.73
N GLU A 5 15.58 -1.35 -18.84
CA GLU A 5 15.64 -1.63 -17.41
C GLU A 5 14.24 -1.84 -16.81
N GLN A 6 13.26 -1.03 -17.21
CA GLN A 6 11.86 -1.18 -16.79
C GLN A 6 11.27 -2.52 -17.25
N HIS A 7 11.49 -2.88 -18.52
CA HIS A 7 11.04 -4.16 -19.07
C HIS A 7 11.62 -5.34 -18.29
N LYS A 8 12.94 -5.33 -18.06
CA LYS A 8 13.63 -6.40 -17.33
C LYS A 8 13.21 -6.47 -15.86
N ALA A 9 12.93 -5.32 -15.24
CA ALA A 9 12.41 -5.29 -13.87
C ALA A 9 11.01 -5.92 -13.79
N LEU A 10 10.13 -5.63 -14.74
CA LEU A 10 8.80 -6.21 -14.82
C LEU A 10 8.86 -7.73 -15.05
N GLU A 11 9.65 -8.16 -16.02
CA GLU A 11 9.89 -9.57 -16.33
C GLU A 11 10.34 -10.35 -15.09
N ASN A 12 11.39 -9.86 -14.42
CA ASN A 12 11.91 -10.49 -13.19
C ASN A 12 10.86 -10.54 -12.08
N ARG A 13 10.03 -9.50 -11.94
CA ARG A 13 8.96 -9.48 -10.95
C ARG A 13 7.95 -10.60 -11.21
N ILE A 14 7.51 -10.76 -12.45
CA ILE A 14 6.55 -11.82 -12.82
C ILE A 14 7.15 -13.20 -12.59
N ILE A 15 8.40 -13.41 -13.00
CA ILE A 15 9.11 -14.69 -12.79
C ILE A 15 9.22 -15.01 -11.30
N SER A 16 9.62 -14.04 -10.47
CA SER A 16 9.69 -14.24 -9.02
C SER A 16 8.34 -14.61 -8.44
N SER A 17 7.27 -13.91 -8.81
CA SER A 17 5.92 -14.21 -8.32
C SER A 17 5.42 -15.59 -8.78
N LEU A 18 5.72 -16.01 -10.01
CA LEU A 18 5.43 -17.38 -10.46
C LEU A 18 6.19 -18.40 -9.60
N CYS A 19 7.49 -18.17 -9.36
CA CYS A 19 8.31 -19.07 -8.56
C CYS A 19 7.92 -19.13 -7.08
N GLU A 20 7.24 -18.14 -6.52
CA GLU A 20 6.76 -18.15 -5.13
C GLU A 20 5.54 -19.07 -4.94
N ILE A 21 4.84 -19.44 -6.02
CA ILE A 21 3.67 -20.31 -5.94
C ILE A 21 4.08 -21.73 -5.56
N LYS A 22 3.71 -22.13 -4.34
CA LYS A 22 3.96 -23.48 -3.80
C LYS A 22 3.21 -24.59 -4.55
N LYS A 23 1.98 -24.30 -5.01
CA LYS A 23 1.12 -25.28 -5.71
C LYS A 23 0.27 -24.59 -6.76
N TYR A 24 0.59 -24.82 -8.02
CA TYR A 24 -0.18 -24.30 -9.15
C TYR A 24 -1.59 -24.90 -9.21
N PRO A 25 -2.59 -24.14 -9.69
CA PRO A 25 -3.90 -24.67 -10.05
C PRO A 25 -3.77 -25.75 -11.13
N CYS A 26 -4.51 -26.86 -10.99
CA CYS A 26 -4.43 -28.00 -11.91
C CYS A 26 -4.80 -27.63 -13.36
N GLU A 27 -5.57 -26.56 -13.56
CA GLU A 27 -6.04 -26.08 -14.86
C GLU A 27 -5.11 -25.05 -15.50
N LEU A 28 -4.03 -24.65 -14.83
CA LEU A 28 -3.08 -23.68 -15.38
C LEU A 28 -2.28 -24.28 -16.53
N LEU A 29 -1.88 -25.55 -16.39
CA LEU A 29 -0.97 -26.25 -17.27
C LEU A 29 -1.65 -27.45 -17.95
N PRO A 30 -1.36 -27.74 -19.23
CA PRO A 30 -0.40 -27.01 -20.08
C PRO A 30 -0.94 -25.66 -20.57
N HIS A 31 -0.06 -24.66 -20.72
CA HIS A 31 -0.43 -23.31 -21.20
C HIS A 31 0.29 -22.96 -22.51
N THR A 32 -0.37 -22.27 -23.44
CA THR A 32 0.30 -21.81 -24.67
C THR A 32 1.19 -20.61 -24.36
N VAL A 33 2.45 -20.65 -24.80
CA VAL A 33 3.42 -19.55 -24.68
C VAL A 33 4.23 -19.39 -25.96
N PHE A 34 4.83 -18.22 -26.16
CA PHE A 34 5.80 -18.00 -27.25
C PHE A 34 7.17 -17.66 -26.69
N VAL A 35 8.19 -18.22 -27.32
CA VAL A 35 9.62 -18.00 -27.00
C VAL A 35 10.24 -17.25 -28.16
N GLU A 36 11.04 -16.22 -27.85
CA GLU A 36 11.84 -15.51 -28.85
C GLU A 36 13.15 -16.27 -29.07
N GLU A 37 13.35 -16.79 -30.28
CA GLU A 37 14.56 -17.52 -30.69
C GLU A 37 15.18 -16.87 -31.92
N VAL A 38 16.41 -17.25 -32.24
CA VAL A 38 17.12 -16.74 -33.42
C VAL A 38 16.76 -17.61 -34.63
N GLY A 39 16.18 -16.99 -35.65
CA GLY A 39 15.87 -17.62 -36.93
C GLY A 39 17.09 -17.85 -37.81
N GLU A 40 16.89 -18.55 -38.92
CA GLU A 40 17.94 -18.85 -39.90
C GLU A 40 18.59 -17.59 -40.52
N ASP A 41 17.84 -16.49 -40.55
CA ASP A 41 18.25 -15.17 -41.04
C ASP A 41 18.89 -14.28 -39.95
N CYS A 42 19.19 -14.84 -38.78
CA CYS A 42 19.64 -14.13 -37.58
C CYS A 42 18.62 -13.12 -37.02
N GLY A 43 17.38 -13.13 -37.49
CA GLY A 43 16.28 -12.32 -36.96
C GLY A 43 15.58 -13.00 -35.77
N PRO A 44 14.85 -12.25 -34.92
CA PRO A 44 14.05 -12.83 -33.87
C PRO A 44 12.81 -13.53 -34.45
N VAL A 45 12.58 -14.78 -34.05
CA VAL A 45 11.43 -15.61 -34.43
C VAL A 45 10.70 -16.05 -33.17
N TYR A 46 9.37 -15.90 -33.17
CA TYR A 46 8.53 -16.33 -32.06
C TYR A 46 7.97 -17.72 -32.31
N ASN A 47 8.49 -18.70 -31.58
CA ASN A 47 8.05 -20.09 -31.69
C ASN A 47 7.01 -20.43 -30.62
N LYS A 48 5.97 -21.16 -31.03
CA LYS A 48 4.87 -21.54 -30.16
C LYS A 48 5.19 -22.82 -29.39
N TYR A 49 5.09 -22.75 -28.07
CA TYR A 49 5.27 -23.87 -27.15
C TYR A 49 4.06 -24.08 -26.25
N SER A 50 3.94 -25.29 -25.72
CA SER A 50 3.09 -25.58 -24.56
C SER A 50 3.96 -25.64 -23.31
N LEU A 51 3.75 -24.73 -22.37
CA LEU A 51 4.34 -24.75 -21.03
C LEU A 51 3.76 -25.91 -20.23
N ILE A 52 4.58 -26.88 -19.85
CA ILE A 52 4.16 -28.13 -19.20
C ILE A 52 4.38 -28.08 -17.69
N SER A 53 5.50 -27.52 -17.26
CA SER A 53 5.85 -27.37 -15.85
C SER A 53 6.77 -26.19 -15.63
N ILE A 54 6.79 -25.68 -14.40
CA ILE A 54 7.67 -24.61 -13.94
C ILE A 54 8.51 -25.16 -12.79
N ASN A 55 9.82 -24.97 -12.87
CA ASN A 55 10.77 -25.28 -11.82
C ASN A 55 11.10 -23.98 -11.07
N GLN A 56 10.53 -23.84 -9.87
CA GLN A 56 10.64 -22.62 -9.07
C GLN A 56 12.07 -22.35 -8.60
N ASN A 57 12.86 -23.39 -8.32
CA ASN A 57 14.19 -23.28 -7.73
C ASN A 57 15.21 -22.73 -8.74
N GLU A 58 15.15 -23.23 -9.97
CA GLU A 58 16.12 -22.90 -11.01
C GLU A 58 15.62 -21.80 -11.96
N LYS A 59 14.35 -21.36 -11.78
CA LYS A 59 13.67 -20.40 -12.67
C LYS A 59 13.62 -20.89 -14.11
N THR A 60 13.50 -22.21 -14.29
CA THR A 60 13.35 -22.89 -15.57
C THR A 60 11.94 -23.41 -15.75
N CYS A 61 11.62 -23.83 -16.97
CA CYS A 61 10.35 -24.42 -17.33
C CYS A 61 10.52 -25.50 -18.39
N MET A 62 9.61 -26.46 -18.41
CA MET A 62 9.55 -27.49 -19.45
C MET A 62 8.57 -27.04 -20.53
N LEU A 63 9.08 -26.88 -21.75
CA LEU A 63 8.29 -26.48 -22.91
C LEU A 63 8.19 -27.62 -23.91
N LYS A 64 6.99 -27.84 -24.42
CA LYS A 64 6.71 -28.83 -25.47
C LYS A 64 6.48 -28.15 -26.81
N SER A 65 7.32 -28.47 -27.78
CA SER A 65 7.16 -27.95 -29.14
C SER A 65 5.96 -28.62 -29.83
N SER A 66 5.17 -27.81 -30.52
CA SER A 66 4.09 -28.33 -31.37
C SER A 66 4.62 -29.05 -32.62
N HIS A 67 5.86 -28.78 -33.02
CA HIS A 67 6.47 -29.32 -34.23
C HIS A 67 7.24 -30.63 -33.99
N SER A 68 8.07 -30.68 -32.95
CA SER A 68 8.90 -31.87 -32.66
C SER A 68 8.26 -32.84 -31.66
N LYS A 69 7.20 -32.44 -30.94
CA LYS A 69 6.63 -33.14 -29.77
C LYS A 69 7.63 -33.39 -28.62
N GLU A 70 8.85 -32.91 -28.75
CA GLU A 70 9.89 -33.00 -27.72
C GLU A 70 9.62 -31.97 -26.62
N GLU A 71 9.97 -32.37 -25.40
CA GLU A 71 9.93 -31.54 -24.21
C GLU A 71 11.38 -31.10 -23.93
N SER A 72 11.58 -29.80 -23.80
CA SER A 72 12.91 -29.21 -23.59
C SER A 72 12.84 -28.17 -22.49
N GLU A 73 13.93 -28.06 -21.74
CA GLU A 73 14.05 -27.11 -20.65
C GLU A 73 14.47 -25.74 -21.17
N PHE A 74 13.77 -24.70 -20.73
CA PHE A 74 14.07 -23.29 -21.04
C PHE A 74 14.09 -22.47 -19.76
N TYR A 75 14.80 -21.33 -19.77
CA TYR A 75 14.62 -20.33 -18.74
C TYR A 75 13.25 -19.67 -18.88
N LEU A 76 12.61 -19.32 -17.75
CA LEU A 76 11.36 -18.56 -17.79
C LEU A 76 11.52 -17.22 -18.52
N SER A 77 12.70 -16.60 -18.43
CA SER A 77 13.04 -15.36 -19.15
C SER A 77 13.17 -15.53 -20.67
N SER A 78 13.19 -16.76 -21.18
CA SER A 78 13.13 -17.00 -22.62
C SER A 78 11.70 -16.87 -23.17
N ILE A 79 10.68 -17.00 -22.32
CA ILE A 79 9.29 -16.77 -22.69
C ILE A 79 9.09 -15.27 -22.87
N ASN A 80 8.48 -14.89 -23.99
CA ASN A 80 8.14 -13.50 -24.24
C ASN A 80 7.27 -12.92 -23.10
N ILE A 81 7.57 -11.68 -22.70
CA ILE A 81 6.97 -11.05 -21.51
C ILE A 81 5.44 -11.05 -21.53
N ASP A 82 4.80 -10.86 -22.69
CA ASP A 82 3.35 -10.80 -22.81
C ASP A 82 2.72 -12.16 -22.46
N TRP A 83 3.43 -13.24 -22.76
CA TRP A 83 3.02 -14.61 -22.42
C TRP A 83 3.30 -14.93 -20.95
N LEU A 84 4.36 -14.40 -20.35
CA LEU A 84 4.55 -14.47 -18.90
C LEU A 84 3.41 -13.75 -18.15
N ILE A 85 3.02 -12.57 -18.63
CA ILE A 85 1.86 -11.83 -18.09
C ILE A 85 0.58 -12.66 -18.24
N THR A 86 0.37 -13.28 -19.40
CA THR A 86 -0.81 -14.10 -19.68
C THR A 86 -0.90 -15.31 -18.72
N VAL A 87 0.21 -16.04 -18.54
CA VAL A 87 0.29 -17.19 -17.61
C VAL A 87 0.05 -16.73 -16.17
N TRP A 88 0.66 -15.62 -15.77
CA TRP A 88 0.48 -15.06 -14.43
C TRP A 88 -0.99 -14.68 -14.19
N ASN A 89 -1.61 -13.90 -15.08
CA ASN A 89 -3.01 -13.51 -14.96
C ASN A 89 -3.94 -14.72 -14.90
N ARG A 90 -3.73 -15.73 -15.76
CA ARG A 90 -4.53 -16.96 -15.72
C ARG A 90 -4.37 -17.71 -14.40
N CYS A 91 -3.14 -17.74 -13.86
CA CYS A 91 -2.89 -18.31 -12.55
C CYS A 91 -3.68 -17.57 -11.47
N GLN A 92 -3.70 -16.23 -11.52
CA GLN A 92 -4.45 -15.42 -10.57
C GLN A 92 -5.96 -15.65 -10.66
N GLU A 93 -6.53 -15.73 -11.86
CA GLU A 93 -7.94 -16.07 -12.08
C GLU A 93 -8.31 -17.41 -11.43
N LEU A 94 -7.53 -18.45 -11.72
CA LEU A 94 -7.76 -19.80 -11.19
C LEU A 94 -7.57 -19.88 -9.66
N MET A 95 -6.64 -19.11 -9.11
CA MET A 95 -6.47 -19.01 -7.66
C MET A 95 -7.63 -18.25 -6.99
N SER A 96 -8.24 -17.31 -7.69
CA SER A 96 -9.42 -16.56 -7.23
C SER A 96 -10.67 -17.44 -7.25
N GLU A 97 -10.89 -18.16 -8.33
CA GLU A 97 -12.04 -19.07 -8.51
C GLU A 97 -12.02 -20.26 -7.52
N SER A 98 -10.84 -20.67 -7.08
CA SER A 98 -10.67 -21.80 -6.15
C SER A 98 -10.73 -21.45 -4.66
N GLY A 99 -10.95 -20.19 -4.29
CA GLY A 99 -10.99 -19.73 -2.88
C GLY A 99 -9.64 -19.73 -2.16
N LYS A 100 -8.60 -20.33 -2.75
CA LYS A 100 -7.24 -20.43 -2.19
C LYS A 100 -6.53 -19.10 -2.09
N LEU A 101 -6.84 -18.16 -2.98
CA LEU A 101 -6.30 -16.80 -2.88
C LEU A 101 -6.78 -16.10 -1.61
N ARG A 102 -8.07 -16.26 -1.28
CA ARG A 102 -8.64 -15.71 -0.06
C ARG A 102 -7.94 -16.31 1.17
N GLU A 103 -7.76 -17.62 1.19
CA GLU A 103 -7.02 -18.30 2.25
C GLU A 103 -5.58 -17.80 2.37
N HIS A 104 -4.87 -17.65 1.25
CA HIS A 104 -3.52 -17.08 1.22
C HIS A 104 -3.47 -15.66 1.78
N ALA A 105 -4.34 -14.77 1.29
CA ALA A 105 -4.41 -13.39 1.73
C ALA A 105 -4.75 -13.26 3.23
N VAL A 106 -5.70 -14.05 3.72
CA VAL A 106 -6.06 -14.11 5.15
C VAL A 106 -4.89 -14.62 5.98
N CYS A 107 -4.25 -15.73 5.60
CA CYS A 107 -3.09 -16.28 6.31
C CYS A 107 -1.93 -15.28 6.33
N TYR A 108 -1.63 -14.65 5.20
CA TYR A 108 -0.55 -13.67 5.10
C TYR A 108 -0.78 -12.49 6.04
N LEU A 109 -1.99 -11.92 6.07
CA LEU A 109 -2.32 -10.83 7.00
C LEU A 109 -2.34 -11.25 8.47
N LEU A 110 -2.75 -12.49 8.78
CA LEU A 110 -2.69 -13.04 10.15
C LEU A 110 -1.24 -13.24 10.63
N GLU A 111 -0.33 -13.66 9.75
CA GLU A 111 1.09 -13.85 10.08
C GLU A 111 1.84 -12.52 10.27
N HIS A 112 1.40 -11.46 9.59
CA HIS A 112 2.10 -10.18 9.56
C HIS A 112 1.41 -9.07 10.36
N THR A 113 0.24 -9.33 10.95
CA THR A 113 -0.52 -8.33 11.72
C THR A 113 -1.25 -8.95 12.91
N ASN A 114 -1.49 -8.13 13.94
CA ASN A 114 -2.33 -8.51 15.08
C ASN A 114 -3.80 -8.09 14.89
N ALA A 115 -4.29 -8.00 13.64
CA ALA A 115 -5.70 -7.68 13.42
C ALA A 115 -6.61 -8.85 13.80
N GLU A 116 -7.85 -8.49 14.11
CA GLU A 116 -8.89 -9.48 14.40
C GLU A 116 -9.25 -10.25 13.11
N PRO A 117 -9.41 -11.59 13.18
CA PRO A 117 -9.66 -12.44 12.01
C PRO A 117 -10.87 -12.05 11.15
N ASP A 118 -12.00 -11.66 11.75
CA ASP A 118 -13.19 -11.26 11.00
C ASP A 118 -12.95 -9.95 10.23
N TYR A 119 -12.24 -8.99 10.84
CA TYR A 119 -11.82 -7.77 10.14
C TYR A 119 -10.87 -8.06 8.96
N ILE A 120 -9.91 -8.97 9.14
CA ILE A 120 -9.02 -9.41 8.05
C ILE A 120 -9.83 -10.04 6.92
N ALA A 121 -10.75 -10.94 7.25
CA ALA A 121 -11.58 -11.61 6.27
C ALA A 121 -12.42 -10.62 5.45
N GLU A 122 -13.09 -9.67 6.12
CA GLU A 122 -13.88 -8.64 5.45
C GLU A 122 -13.01 -7.74 4.56
N TYR A 123 -11.82 -7.35 5.04
CA TYR A 123 -10.91 -6.54 4.25
C TYR A 123 -10.44 -7.29 3.00
N VAL A 124 -10.04 -8.56 3.14
CA VAL A 124 -9.56 -9.38 2.02
C VAL A 124 -10.63 -9.48 0.94
N ASP A 125 -11.88 -9.72 1.32
CA ASP A 125 -12.99 -9.90 0.39
C ASP A 125 -13.30 -8.62 -0.41
N LYS A 126 -13.00 -7.44 0.13
CA LYS A 126 -13.34 -6.14 -0.49
C LYS A 126 -12.15 -5.42 -1.13
N ASN A 127 -10.95 -5.61 -0.60
CA ASN A 127 -9.83 -4.71 -0.84
C ASN A 127 -8.53 -5.42 -1.26
N TRP A 128 -8.44 -6.76 -1.14
CA TRP A 128 -7.23 -7.46 -1.57
C TRP A 128 -7.05 -7.36 -3.09
N ARG A 129 -5.89 -6.86 -3.53
CA ARG A 129 -5.61 -6.66 -4.95
C ARG A 129 -4.59 -7.66 -5.45
N LEU A 130 -5.04 -8.55 -6.33
CA LEU A 130 -4.19 -9.49 -7.06
C LEU A 130 -3.06 -8.80 -7.84
N SER A 131 -3.32 -7.64 -8.41
CA SER A 131 -2.32 -6.90 -9.18
C SER A 131 -1.16 -6.38 -8.33
N PHE A 132 -1.28 -6.42 -7.00
CA PHE A 132 -0.28 -5.92 -6.07
C PHE A 132 0.47 -7.09 -5.43
N PRO A 133 1.80 -6.96 -5.22
CA PRO A 133 2.53 -7.91 -4.40
C PRO A 133 2.00 -7.88 -2.95
N ASP A 134 2.21 -8.96 -2.21
CA ASP A 134 1.66 -9.15 -0.87
C ASP A 134 2.09 -8.03 0.09
N GLU A 135 3.33 -7.54 -0.02
CA GLU A 135 3.84 -6.43 0.81
C GLU A 135 3.10 -5.11 0.53
N ALA A 136 2.71 -4.87 -0.73
CA ALA A 136 1.94 -3.68 -1.09
C ALA A 136 0.49 -3.79 -0.62
N ASN A 137 -0.10 -4.99 -0.65
CA ASN A 137 -1.41 -5.24 -0.05
C ASN A 137 -1.38 -5.04 1.48
N LEU A 138 -0.33 -5.54 2.15
CA LEU A 138 -0.11 -5.34 3.59
C LEU A 138 0.09 -3.87 3.95
N ALA A 139 0.86 -3.11 3.16
CA ALA A 139 1.03 -1.68 3.37
C ALA A 139 -0.32 -0.94 3.28
N THR A 140 -1.14 -1.27 2.27
CA THR A 140 -2.48 -0.70 2.11
C THR A 140 -3.40 -1.07 3.28
N PHE A 141 -3.37 -2.33 3.71
CA PHE A 141 -4.13 -2.81 4.87
C PHE A 141 -3.77 -2.04 6.15
N ASN A 142 -2.47 -1.89 6.43
CA ASN A 142 -1.99 -1.16 7.60
C ASN A 142 -2.36 0.32 7.55
N GLU A 143 -2.38 0.94 6.37
CA GLU A 143 -2.80 2.34 6.23
C GLU A 143 -4.30 2.52 6.49
N CYS A 144 -5.14 1.61 5.97
CA CYS A 144 -6.57 1.60 6.28
C CYS A 144 -6.83 1.42 7.79
N ARG A 145 -6.05 0.57 8.45
CA ARG A 145 -6.14 0.38 9.91
C ARG A 145 -5.80 1.64 10.69
N LYS A 146 -4.70 2.33 10.32
CA LYS A 146 -4.34 3.59 10.96
C LYS A 146 -5.48 4.60 10.88
N GLN A 147 -6.12 4.75 9.72
CA GLN A 147 -7.24 5.69 9.56
C GLN A 147 -8.42 5.36 10.48
N VAL A 148 -8.75 4.08 10.65
CA VAL A 148 -9.80 3.65 11.59
C VAL A 148 -9.41 3.96 13.03
N ASP A 149 -8.16 3.67 13.41
CA ASP A 149 -7.63 3.99 14.74
C ASP A 149 -7.64 5.51 15.01
N CYS A 150 -7.31 6.36 14.02
CA CYS A 150 -7.46 7.82 14.11
C CYS A 150 -8.90 8.21 14.41
N SER A 151 -9.86 7.63 13.69
CA SER A 151 -11.27 8.00 13.83
C SER A 151 -11.80 7.69 15.23
N LEU A 152 -11.38 6.54 15.79
CA LEU A 152 -11.76 6.13 17.14
C LEU A 152 -11.08 7.02 18.18
N GLU A 153 -9.80 7.36 17.97
CA GLU A 153 -9.07 8.33 18.81
C GLU A 153 -9.80 9.68 18.85
N THR A 154 -10.14 10.24 17.69
CA THR A 154 -10.86 11.51 17.57
C THR A 154 -12.22 11.44 18.25
N CYS A 155 -13.01 10.38 18.02
CA CYS A 155 -14.30 10.20 18.69
C CYS A 155 -14.15 10.12 20.21
N LEU A 156 -13.15 9.40 20.72
CA LEU A 156 -12.91 9.27 22.15
C LEU A 156 -12.48 10.59 22.78
N ARG A 157 -11.61 11.36 22.10
CA ARG A 157 -11.19 12.71 22.52
C ARG A 157 -12.38 13.67 22.61
N ASN A 158 -13.20 13.72 21.55
CA ASN A 158 -14.40 14.58 21.52
C ASN A 158 -15.38 14.21 22.64
N LEU A 159 -15.59 12.90 22.87
CA LEU A 159 -16.47 12.44 23.95
C LEU A 159 -15.94 12.84 25.33
N LEU A 160 -14.63 12.72 25.56
CA LEU A 160 -14.01 13.15 26.82
C LEU A 160 -14.10 14.66 27.02
N GLU A 161 -13.88 15.45 25.99
CA GLU A 161 -13.96 16.91 26.04
C GLU A 161 -15.38 17.38 26.42
N VAL A 162 -16.40 16.83 25.75
CA VAL A 162 -17.81 17.13 26.06
C VAL A 162 -18.15 16.73 27.49
N ALA A 163 -17.72 15.54 27.93
CA ALA A 163 -17.99 15.06 29.28
C ALA A 163 -17.27 15.87 30.38
N LEU A 164 -16.08 16.39 30.10
CA LEU A 164 -15.34 17.27 31.01
C LEU A 164 -16.06 18.61 31.26
N VAL A 165 -16.77 19.13 30.26
CA VAL A 165 -17.55 20.37 30.36
C VAL A 165 -18.91 20.12 31.02
N GLY A 166 -19.58 19.03 30.64
CA GLY A 166 -20.97 18.77 31.03
C GLY A 166 -21.16 18.04 32.36
N VAL A 167 -20.14 17.34 32.87
CA VAL A 167 -20.27 16.47 34.03
C VAL A 167 -19.30 16.88 35.14
N SER A 168 -19.86 17.41 36.23
CA SER A 168 -19.08 17.77 37.42
C SER A 168 -18.45 16.51 38.04
N GLY A 169 -17.15 16.58 38.32
CA GLY A 169 -16.41 15.45 38.89
C GLY A 169 -16.05 14.34 37.90
N PHE A 170 -16.23 14.55 36.59
CA PHE A 170 -15.91 13.53 35.57
C PHE A 170 -14.44 13.11 35.59
N LYS A 171 -13.51 14.02 35.89
CA LYS A 171 -12.06 13.73 36.02
C LYS A 171 -11.75 12.66 37.08
N GLN A 172 -12.60 12.49 38.09
CA GLN A 172 -12.44 11.48 39.14
C GLN A 172 -13.14 10.16 38.81
N SER A 173 -13.88 10.10 37.69
CA SER A 173 -14.62 8.91 37.29
C SER A 173 -13.70 7.80 36.79
N VAL A 174 -14.18 6.57 36.91
CA VAL A 174 -13.50 5.39 36.35
C VAL A 174 -13.45 5.47 34.82
N MET A 175 -14.54 5.93 34.17
CA MET A 175 -14.57 6.11 32.71
C MET A 175 -13.49 7.08 32.21
N PHE A 176 -13.29 8.22 32.89
CA PHE A 176 -12.25 9.17 32.49
C PHE A 176 -10.85 8.53 32.54
N ARG A 177 -10.58 7.74 33.59
CA ARG A 177 -9.31 7.03 33.75
C ARG A 177 -9.10 6.00 32.64
N ASP A 178 -10.10 5.15 32.39
CA ASP A 178 -10.01 4.06 31.42
C ASP A 178 -9.86 4.61 29.98
N CYS A 179 -10.62 5.65 29.64
CA CYS A 179 -10.52 6.31 28.33
C CYS A 179 -9.19 7.04 28.17
N SER A 180 -8.69 7.72 29.22
CA SER A 180 -7.39 8.37 29.18
C SER A 180 -6.24 7.37 29.02
N GLU A 181 -6.35 6.20 29.64
CA GLU A 181 -5.36 5.13 29.51
C GLU A 181 -5.42 4.45 28.13
N ALA A 182 -6.62 4.28 27.57
CA ALA A 182 -6.80 3.80 26.20
C ALA A 182 -6.15 4.76 25.18
N LEU A 183 -6.32 6.08 25.34
CA LEU A 183 -5.71 7.09 24.48
C LEU A 183 -4.18 7.09 24.54
N LYS A 184 -3.57 6.82 25.70
CA LYS A 184 -2.10 6.71 25.81
C LYS A 184 -1.52 5.53 25.02
N ASN A 185 -2.31 4.47 24.85
CA ASN A 185 -1.89 3.24 24.19
C ASN A 185 -2.24 3.22 22.70
N MET A 186 -3.00 4.20 22.20
CA MET A 186 -3.20 4.38 20.76
C MET A 186 -1.96 5.04 20.14
N PRO A 187 -1.50 4.58 18.97
CA PRO A 187 -0.43 5.26 18.26
C PRO A 187 -0.94 6.67 17.91
N MET A 188 -0.36 7.70 18.51
CA MET A 188 -0.74 9.09 18.22
C MET A 188 -0.59 9.31 16.72
N VAL A 189 -1.72 9.45 16.03
CA VAL A 189 -1.68 9.87 14.65
C VAL A 189 -1.49 11.36 14.70
N LYS A 190 -0.23 11.76 14.47
CA LYS A 190 0.13 13.17 14.36
C LYS A 190 -0.71 13.79 13.26
N GLU A 191 -1.51 14.78 13.63
CA GLU A 191 -2.37 15.51 12.73
C GLU A 191 -1.50 16.47 11.92
N MET A 192 -1.65 16.45 10.59
CA MET A 192 -0.99 17.44 9.74
C MET A 192 -1.72 18.78 9.87
N LYS A 193 -1.05 19.77 10.45
CA LYS A 193 -1.55 21.15 10.51
C LYS A 193 -0.66 22.08 9.69
N VAL A 194 -1.28 23.11 9.15
CA VAL A 194 -0.63 24.20 8.43
C VAL A 194 -0.52 25.38 9.37
N PHE A 195 0.71 25.83 9.63
CA PHE A 195 1.03 26.99 10.42
C PHE A 195 1.38 28.15 9.49
N LEU A 196 0.62 29.24 9.61
CA LEU A 196 0.98 30.54 9.07
C LEU A 196 1.61 31.36 10.18
N TYR A 197 2.81 31.88 9.94
CA TYR A 197 3.56 32.59 10.96
C TYR A 197 4.15 33.89 10.41
N SER A 198 4.02 34.96 11.19
CA SER A 198 4.28 36.31 10.72
C SER A 198 5.72 36.51 10.22
N ILE A 199 5.88 37.10 9.03
CA ILE A 199 7.20 37.47 8.50
C ILE A 199 7.92 38.54 9.33
N TYR A 200 7.19 39.21 10.23
CA TYR A 200 7.75 40.26 11.09
C TYR A 200 8.33 39.74 12.40
N LYS A 201 7.85 38.59 12.89
CA LYS A 201 8.33 37.98 14.14
C LYS A 201 9.26 36.78 13.90
N PHE A 202 9.17 36.13 12.75
CA PHE A 202 9.90 34.91 12.48
C PHE A 202 10.72 34.99 11.18
N GLU A 203 11.88 34.36 11.21
CA GLU A 203 12.63 34.06 9.99
C GLU A 203 11.90 33.02 9.15
N ARG A 204 12.06 33.08 7.82
CA ARG A 204 11.46 32.13 6.89
C ARG A 204 11.75 30.67 7.24
N ASN A 205 12.92 30.41 7.81
CA ASN A 205 13.44 29.11 8.19
C ASN A 205 13.39 28.85 9.72
N ALA A 206 12.46 29.50 10.44
CA ALA A 206 12.21 29.19 11.85
C ALA A 206 12.02 27.69 12.07
N SER A 207 12.52 27.19 13.20
CA SER A 207 12.43 25.77 13.54
C SER A 207 10.99 25.37 13.87
N ASN A 208 10.66 24.08 13.73
CA ASN A 208 9.34 23.61 14.13
C ASN A 208 9.13 23.83 15.64
N GLU A 209 10.18 23.69 16.44
CA GLU A 209 10.17 23.89 17.88
C GLU A 209 9.78 25.32 18.26
N ASP A 210 10.33 26.33 17.57
CA ASP A 210 10.02 27.74 17.84
C ASP A 210 8.60 28.11 17.43
N ILE A 211 8.13 27.59 16.28
CA ILE A 211 6.77 27.81 15.78
C ILE A 211 5.75 27.18 16.73
N LEU A 212 5.97 25.93 17.14
CA LEU A 212 5.09 25.21 18.05
C LEU A 212 5.06 25.84 19.43
N LYS A 213 6.21 26.32 19.92
CA LYS A 213 6.25 27.04 21.19
C LYS A 213 5.40 28.32 21.16
N ALA A 214 5.49 29.10 20.09
CA ALA A 214 4.66 30.30 19.94
C ALA A 214 3.17 29.97 19.83
N TRP A 215 2.83 28.87 19.16
CA TRP A 215 1.46 28.35 19.12
C TRP A 215 0.96 27.93 20.51
N ASP A 216 1.76 27.18 21.27
CA ASP A 216 1.43 26.75 22.64
C ASP A 216 1.24 27.96 23.59
N GLU A 217 1.98 29.03 23.35
CA GLU A 217 1.87 30.30 24.09
C GLU A 217 0.68 31.18 23.63
N ASN A 218 -0.11 30.73 22.64
CA ASN A 218 -1.20 31.48 22.00
C ASN A 218 -0.75 32.85 21.45
N ASP A 219 0.44 32.90 20.84
CA ASP A 219 0.95 34.11 20.20
C ASP A 219 0.10 34.48 18.96
N ASP A 220 -0.28 35.75 18.87
CA ASP A 220 -1.13 36.33 17.83
C ASP A 220 -0.51 36.33 16.42
N SER A 221 0.77 35.99 16.32
CA SER A 221 1.51 35.89 15.07
C SER A 221 1.47 34.51 14.43
N ILE A 222 0.80 33.54 15.04
CA ILE A 222 0.60 32.18 14.54
C ILE A 222 -0.88 31.93 14.25
N GLU A 223 -1.19 31.58 13.01
CA GLU A 223 -2.51 31.07 12.62
C GLU A 223 -2.36 29.59 12.23
N VAL A 224 -3.30 28.75 12.63
CA VAL A 224 -3.23 27.30 12.41
C VAL A 224 -4.49 26.83 11.70
N TYR A 225 -4.30 26.07 10.62
CA TYR A 225 -5.36 25.56 9.76
C TYR A 225 -5.15 24.08 9.47
N THR A 226 -6.24 23.38 9.16
CA THR A 226 -6.19 22.11 8.44
C THR A 226 -5.83 22.34 6.96
N ILE A 227 -5.45 21.26 6.26
CA ILE A 227 -5.16 21.32 4.82
C ILE A 227 -6.40 21.79 4.03
N ASP A 228 -7.58 21.30 4.40
CA ASP A 228 -8.83 21.63 3.71
C ASP A 228 -9.27 23.08 3.97
N GLU A 229 -9.10 23.59 5.19
CA GLU A 229 -9.35 25.01 5.51
C GLU A 229 -8.41 25.93 4.74
N LEU A 230 -7.11 25.60 4.66
CA LEU A 230 -6.17 26.38 3.85
C LEU A 230 -6.57 26.37 2.37
N ALA A 231 -6.97 25.21 1.84
CA ALA A 231 -7.41 25.08 0.46
C ALA A 231 -8.66 25.94 0.20
N ALA A 232 -9.61 25.97 1.12
CA ALA A 232 -10.78 26.84 1.03
C ALA A 232 -10.37 28.33 0.98
N ILE A 233 -9.49 28.77 1.88
CA ILE A 233 -9.01 30.17 1.91
C ILE A 233 -8.30 30.55 0.61
N LEU A 234 -7.47 29.64 0.06
CA LEU A 234 -6.79 29.86 -1.23
C LEU A 234 -7.78 29.97 -2.40
N ASN A 235 -8.90 29.24 -2.34
CA ASN A 235 -9.91 29.23 -3.39
C ASN A 235 -10.87 30.43 -3.31
N ASP A 236 -11.04 31.04 -2.13
CA ASP A 236 -11.95 32.16 -1.91
C ASP A 236 -11.41 33.53 -2.39
N GLY A 237 -10.22 33.55 -3.01
CA GLY A 237 -9.74 34.67 -3.84
C GLY A 237 -9.19 35.89 -3.09
N ASP A 238 -9.16 35.86 -1.75
CA ASP A 238 -8.53 36.88 -0.91
C ASP A 238 -7.41 36.25 -0.05
N SER A 239 -6.42 35.66 -0.72
CA SER A 239 -5.31 34.97 -0.05
C SER A 239 -4.32 35.99 0.54
N GLY A 240 -4.70 36.58 1.68
CA GLY A 240 -3.96 37.56 2.49
C GLY A 240 -2.67 37.04 3.14
N PHE A 241 -2.00 36.08 2.52
CA PHE A 241 -0.79 35.44 3.05
C PHE A 241 0.50 36.21 2.74
N SER A 242 0.44 37.41 2.16
CA SER A 242 1.64 38.18 1.80
C SER A 242 2.54 38.48 3.00
N ASN A 243 1.98 38.46 4.21
CA ASN A 243 2.66 38.78 5.46
C ASN A 243 2.94 37.54 6.34
N HIS A 244 2.76 36.34 5.80
CA HIS A 244 2.98 35.08 6.53
C HIS A 244 3.91 34.14 5.78
N TRP A 245 4.76 33.46 6.53
CA TRP A 245 5.41 32.23 6.10
C TRP A 245 4.47 31.05 6.35
N VAL A 246 4.66 29.95 5.61
CA VAL A 246 3.80 28.76 5.70
C VAL A 246 4.66 27.53 6.03
N ARG A 247 4.23 26.75 7.01
CA ARG A 247 4.86 25.47 7.37
C ARG A 247 3.81 24.39 7.61
N VAL A 248 4.03 23.20 7.09
CA VAL A 248 3.25 22.02 7.46
C VAL A 248 4.01 21.26 8.54
N ILE A 249 3.36 21.01 9.67
CA ILE A 249 3.93 20.31 10.82
C ILE A 249 2.97 19.20 11.26
N ASN A 250 3.53 18.02 11.53
CA ASN A 250 2.80 16.90 12.13
C ASN A 250 2.78 17.11 13.64
N VAL A 251 1.63 17.45 14.21
CA VAL A 251 1.41 17.69 15.64
C VAL A 251 0.61 16.59 16.32
#